data_AF-A0A4U1D9E7-F1
#
_entry.id   AF-A0A4U1D9E7-F1
#
_cell.length_a   1.000
_cell.length_b   1.000
_cell.length_c   1.000
_cell.angle_alpha   90.00
_cell.angle_beta   90.00
_cell.angle_gamma   90.00
#
_symmetry.space_group_name_H-M   'P 1'
#
loop_
_entity.id
_entity.type
_entity.pdbx_description
1 polymer ?
#
loop_
_entity_poly.entity_id
_entity_poly.type
_entity_poly.pdbx_seq_one_letter_code
_entity_poly.pdbx_strand_id
1 'polypeptide(L)'
;MKKIDNYVTKIVSGLPMEQVAKEEFREELTAHLTEHINELLIKGYSEDEAISYAIKSFGDHQKLNHEMKKSIFPFYKIVRYVWCTFLVTTFIWTLAYYWNEFYHRQMGDFFQEGGMLVFLMIAVILGICEVAYEAASKEYTTKWITNPWFFFLIPSLFITGLLSISFFLHPENYVDGLWLDLFVLPIGTIAHLFARGIFTLMFVNRKNKIKVNIRG
;
A
#
# COMPACT_ATOMS: atom_id res chain seq x y z
N MET A 1 27.53 9.48 -24.56
CA MET A 1 26.06 9.20 -24.46
C MET A 1 25.62 7.93 -23.70
N LYS A 2 26.24 6.74 -23.83
CA LYS A 2 25.76 5.49 -23.15
C LYS A 2 25.54 5.59 -21.63
N LYS A 3 26.31 6.45 -20.93
CA LYS A 3 26.17 6.70 -19.48
C LYS A 3 24.83 7.35 -19.13
N ILE A 4 24.36 8.30 -19.96
CA ILE A 4 23.09 9.02 -19.77
C ILE A 4 21.92 8.06 -19.96
N ASP A 5 21.95 7.31 -21.06
CA ASP A 5 20.87 6.38 -21.39
C ASP A 5 20.68 5.32 -20.29
N ASN A 6 21.78 4.81 -19.73
CA ASN A 6 21.74 3.91 -18.60
C ASN A 6 21.22 4.58 -17.31
N TYR A 7 21.57 5.85 -17.06
CA TYR A 7 21.07 6.63 -15.93
C TYR A 7 19.55 6.84 -16.04
N VAL A 8 19.07 7.32 -17.18
CA VAL A 8 17.65 7.53 -17.47
C VAL A 8 16.88 6.21 -17.39
N THR A 9 17.38 5.14 -17.99
CA THR A 9 16.75 3.81 -17.95
C THR A 9 16.56 3.32 -16.51
N LYS A 10 17.55 3.53 -15.63
CA LYS A 10 17.43 3.19 -14.22
C LYS A 10 16.36 4.01 -13.49
N ILE A 11 16.15 5.26 -13.86
CA ILE A 11 15.09 6.10 -13.31
C ILE A 11 13.73 5.66 -13.83
N VAL A 12 13.58 5.41 -15.13
CA VAL A 12 12.29 5.13 -15.77
C VAL A 12 11.78 3.71 -15.50
N SER A 13 12.67 2.71 -15.50
CA SER A 13 12.31 1.30 -15.33
C SER A 13 11.54 1.01 -14.05
N GLY A 14 11.80 1.80 -13.00
CA GLY A 14 11.12 1.65 -11.72
C GLY A 14 9.73 2.27 -11.65
N LEU A 15 9.33 3.16 -12.56
CA LEU A 15 8.13 4.00 -12.40
C LEU A 15 6.82 3.23 -12.72
N PRO A 16 5.75 3.40 -11.93
CA PRO A 16 4.46 2.74 -12.13
C PRO A 16 3.60 3.49 -13.15
N MET A 17 4.11 3.65 -14.37
CA MET A 17 3.41 4.29 -15.49
C MET A 17 3.29 3.34 -16.69
N GLU A 18 2.34 3.64 -17.58
CA GLU A 18 2.15 2.93 -18.85
C GLU A 18 3.37 3.08 -19.76
N GLN A 19 3.58 2.12 -20.67
CA GLN A 19 4.77 2.10 -21.53
C GLN A 19 4.90 3.33 -22.43
N VAL A 20 3.78 3.88 -22.92
CA VAL A 20 3.78 5.10 -23.75
C VAL A 20 4.25 6.30 -22.92
N ALA A 21 3.62 6.55 -21.77
CA ALA A 21 4.03 7.60 -20.84
C ALA A 21 5.47 7.43 -20.32
N LYS A 22 5.95 6.18 -20.21
CA LYS A 22 7.35 5.88 -19.88
C LYS A 22 8.32 6.37 -20.93
N GLU A 23 7.99 6.18 -22.20
CA GLU A 23 8.85 6.58 -23.29
C GLU A 23 8.85 8.10 -23.45
N GLU A 24 7.69 8.75 -23.36
CA GLU A 24 7.57 10.22 -23.35
C GLU A 24 8.41 10.84 -22.22
N PHE A 25 8.28 10.32 -21.00
CA PHE A 25 9.05 10.80 -19.86
C PHE A 25 10.56 10.50 -20.00
N ARG A 26 10.93 9.37 -20.62
CA ARG A 26 12.31 9.05 -20.94
C ARG A 26 12.90 10.08 -21.91
N GLU A 27 12.15 10.43 -22.95
CA GLU A 27 12.57 11.41 -23.95
C GLU A 27 12.75 12.79 -23.32
N GLU A 28 11.78 13.24 -22.53
CA GLU A 28 11.84 14.53 -21.82
C GLU A 28 13.04 14.60 -20.85
N LEU A 29 13.24 13.56 -20.03
CA LEU A 29 14.37 13.52 -19.09
C LEU A 29 15.73 13.48 -19.82
N THR A 30 15.79 12.77 -20.95
CA THR A 30 16.99 12.70 -21.78
C THR A 30 17.27 14.06 -22.43
N ALA A 31 16.23 14.77 -22.89
CA ALA A 31 16.37 16.11 -23.45
C ALA A 31 16.96 17.09 -22.44
N HIS A 32 16.43 17.14 -21.21
CA HIS A 32 16.95 18.01 -20.16
C HIS A 32 18.39 17.69 -19.74
N LEU A 33 18.73 16.40 -19.62
CA LEU A 33 20.12 16.00 -19.34
C LEU A 33 21.06 16.40 -20.47
N THR A 34 20.62 16.27 -21.72
CA THR A 34 21.42 16.63 -22.90
C THR A 34 21.61 18.14 -22.98
N GLU A 35 20.57 18.93 -22.70
CA GLU A 35 20.65 20.39 -22.64
C GLU A 35 21.68 20.84 -21.59
N HIS A 36 21.62 20.28 -20.38
CA HIS A 36 22.57 20.63 -19.33
C HIS A 36 24.02 20.21 -19.64
N ILE A 37 24.20 19.11 -20.37
CA ILE A 37 25.52 18.71 -20.88
C ILE A 37 26.04 19.71 -21.90
N ASN A 38 25.20 20.14 -22.84
CA ASN A 38 25.58 21.14 -23.84
C ASN A 38 25.99 22.46 -23.18
N GLU A 39 25.29 22.90 -22.13
CA GLU A 39 25.71 24.07 -21.34
C GLU A 39 27.11 23.90 -20.73
N LEU A 40 27.44 22.71 -20.23
CA LEU A 40 28.75 22.40 -19.65
C LEU A 40 29.83 22.33 -20.73
N LEU A 41 29.52 21.77 -21.91
CA LEU A 41 30.43 21.78 -23.06
C LEU A 41 30.76 23.22 -23.50
N ILE A 42 29.75 24.10 -23.56
CA ILE A 42 29.93 25.53 -23.89
C ILE A 42 30.80 26.22 -22.83
N LYS A 43 30.72 25.81 -21.56
CA LYS A 43 31.58 26.32 -20.47
C LYS A 43 33.01 25.78 -20.51
N GLY A 44 33.36 24.94 -21.49
CA GLY A 44 34.71 24.44 -21.72
C GLY A 44 35.05 23.13 -21.00
N TYR A 45 34.07 22.43 -20.44
CA TYR A 45 34.29 21.09 -19.89
C TYR A 45 34.41 20.06 -21.01
N SER A 46 35.19 19.00 -20.78
CA SER A 46 35.22 17.85 -21.69
C SER A 46 33.89 17.07 -21.66
N GLU A 47 33.61 16.26 -22.68
CA GLU A 47 32.35 15.49 -22.75
C GLU A 47 32.15 14.58 -21.54
N ASP A 48 33.21 13.89 -21.10
CA ASP A 48 33.14 12.99 -19.93
C ASP A 48 32.92 13.76 -18.61
N GLU A 49 33.52 14.94 -18.46
CA GLU A 49 33.30 15.81 -17.31
C GLU A 49 31.88 16.37 -17.32
N ALA A 50 31.42 16.87 -18.47
CA ALA A 50 30.07 17.41 -18.65
C ALA A 50 28.98 16.37 -18.29
N ILE A 51 29.13 15.14 -18.78
CA ILE A 51 28.21 14.03 -18.43
C ILE A 51 28.22 13.77 -16.91
N SER A 52 29.41 13.72 -16.32
CA SER A 52 29.57 13.40 -14.89
C SER A 52 28.98 14.51 -14.00
N TYR A 53 29.22 15.77 -14.36
CA TYR A 53 28.65 16.92 -13.67
C TYR A 53 27.13 17.00 -13.83
N ALA A 54 26.60 16.74 -15.02
CA ALA A 54 25.16 16.75 -15.25
C ALA A 54 24.44 15.67 -14.44
N ILE A 55 24.96 14.43 -14.42
CA ILE A 55 24.40 13.35 -13.59
C ILE A 55 24.49 13.72 -12.10
N LYS A 56 25.61 14.30 -11.66
CA LYS A 56 25.80 14.72 -10.26
C LYS A 56 24.85 15.84 -9.85
N SER A 57 24.55 16.75 -10.77
CA SER A 57 23.60 17.86 -10.60
C SER A 57 22.16 17.35 -10.45
N PHE A 58 21.74 16.40 -11.29
CA PHE A 58 20.45 15.71 -11.17
C PHE A 58 20.33 14.80 -9.94
N GLY A 59 21.47 14.29 -9.45
CA GLY A 59 21.55 13.53 -8.21
C GLY A 59 21.38 12.02 -8.39
N ASP A 60 21.19 11.31 -7.28
CA ASP A 60 21.13 9.85 -7.30
C ASP A 60 19.83 9.33 -7.95
N HIS A 61 20.00 8.42 -8.91
CA HIS A 61 18.92 7.76 -9.64
C HIS A 61 17.90 7.05 -8.74
N GLN A 62 18.30 6.46 -7.61
CA GLN A 62 17.36 5.78 -6.71
C GLN A 62 16.51 6.78 -5.96
N LYS A 63 17.13 7.86 -5.47
CA LYS A 63 16.42 8.96 -4.82
C LYS A 63 15.44 9.63 -5.78
N LEU A 64 15.88 9.93 -7.02
CA LEU A 64 15.02 10.53 -8.03
C LEU A 64 13.85 9.60 -8.42
N ASN A 65 14.11 8.31 -8.63
CA ASN A 65 13.03 7.34 -8.87
C ASN A 65 12.01 7.32 -7.72
N HIS A 66 12.47 7.38 -6.47
CA HIS A 66 11.60 7.36 -5.30
C HIS A 66 10.70 8.61 -5.23
N GLU A 67 11.28 9.80 -5.39
CA GLU A 67 10.52 11.06 -5.39
C GLU A 67 9.54 11.12 -6.58
N MET A 68 9.95 10.63 -7.75
CA MET A 68 9.07 10.57 -8.92
C MET A 68 7.91 9.59 -8.72
N LYS A 69 8.12 8.43 -8.09
CA LYS A 69 7.01 7.53 -7.71
C LYS A 69 6.00 8.20 -6.81
N LYS A 70 6.48 8.99 -5.84
CA LYS A 70 5.64 9.72 -4.90
C LYS A 70 4.85 10.83 -5.61
N SER A 71 5.45 11.48 -6.59
CA SER A 71 4.81 12.51 -7.42
C SER A 71 3.79 11.92 -8.41
N ILE A 72 4.09 10.79 -9.05
CA ILE A 72 3.23 10.11 -10.04
C ILE A 72 2.04 9.41 -9.37
N PHE A 73 2.22 8.93 -8.14
CA PHE A 73 1.17 8.23 -7.40
C PHE A 73 0.76 9.00 -6.14
N PRO A 74 0.34 10.28 -6.23
CA PRO A 74 0.01 11.09 -5.05
C PRO A 74 -1.20 10.50 -4.30
N PHE A 75 -2.05 9.76 -5.02
CA PHE A 75 -3.20 9.05 -4.49
C PHE A 75 -2.88 7.67 -3.91
N TYR A 76 -1.62 7.22 -3.84
CA TYR A 76 -1.28 5.85 -3.40
C TYR A 76 -1.88 5.49 -2.04
N LYS A 77 -1.95 6.46 -1.12
CA LYS A 77 -2.55 6.27 0.20
C LYS A 77 -4.05 6.03 0.10
N ILE A 78 -4.72 6.84 -0.73
CA ILE A 78 -6.17 6.75 -0.94
C ILE A 78 -6.49 5.45 -1.67
N VAL A 79 -5.74 5.08 -2.70
CA VAL A 79 -5.93 3.82 -3.42
C VAL A 79 -5.68 2.62 -2.49
N ARG A 80 -4.62 2.64 -1.67
CA ARG A 80 -4.38 1.61 -0.66
C ARG A 80 -5.54 1.50 0.31
N TYR A 81 -6.03 2.63 0.82
CA TYR A 81 -7.15 2.67 1.75
C TYR A 81 -8.42 2.10 1.11
N VAL A 82 -8.82 2.59 -0.07
CA VAL A 82 -9.99 2.09 -0.80
C VAL A 82 -9.88 0.60 -1.09
N TRP A 83 -8.69 0.14 -1.52
CA TRP A 83 -8.39 -1.27 -1.74
C TRP A 83 -8.60 -2.11 -0.48
N CYS A 84 -7.99 -1.71 0.63
CA CYS A 84 -8.09 -2.42 1.90
C CYS A 84 -9.55 -2.44 2.40
N THR A 85 -10.24 -1.30 2.38
CA THR A 85 -11.63 -1.19 2.83
C THR A 85 -12.54 -2.08 1.99
N PHE A 86 -12.41 -2.03 0.66
CA PHE A 86 -13.22 -2.86 -0.24
C PHE A 86 -13.02 -4.35 0.02
N LEU A 87 -11.77 -4.82 0.12
CA LEU A 87 -11.49 -6.23 0.35
C LEU A 87 -11.94 -6.70 1.72
N VAL A 88 -11.69 -5.92 2.77
CA VAL A 88 -12.09 -6.28 4.15
C VAL A 88 -13.59 -6.35 4.25
N THR A 89 -14.33 -5.36 3.74
CA THR A 89 -15.78 -5.40 3.83
C THR A 89 -16.37 -6.52 2.98
N THR A 90 -15.86 -6.75 1.76
CA THR A 90 -16.32 -7.87 0.92
C THR A 90 -16.05 -9.22 1.62
N PHE A 91 -14.89 -9.36 2.27
CA PHE A 91 -14.54 -10.57 3.01
C PHE A 91 -15.45 -10.78 4.23
N ILE A 92 -15.65 -9.75 5.06
CA ILE A 92 -16.55 -9.85 6.23
C ILE A 92 -17.97 -10.13 5.79
N TRP A 93 -18.44 -9.47 4.72
CA TRP A 93 -19.79 -9.67 4.19
C TRP A 93 -20.00 -11.08 3.66
N THR A 94 -19.08 -11.59 2.83
CA THR A 94 -19.16 -12.97 2.35
C THR A 94 -19.10 -13.97 3.48
N LEU A 95 -18.20 -13.77 4.47
CA LEU A 95 -18.11 -14.62 5.64
C LEU A 95 -19.44 -14.63 6.44
N ALA A 96 -19.99 -13.45 6.70
CA ALA A 96 -21.26 -13.31 7.42
C ALA A 96 -22.42 -13.95 6.65
N TYR A 97 -22.47 -13.79 5.33
CA TYR A 97 -23.47 -14.43 4.47
C TYR A 97 -23.39 -15.96 4.53
N TYR A 98 -22.19 -16.53 4.34
CA TYR A 98 -22.00 -17.99 4.42
C TYR A 98 -22.36 -18.55 5.79
N TRP A 99 -22.02 -17.82 6.86
CA TRP A 99 -22.31 -18.26 8.22
C TRP A 99 -23.80 -18.19 8.54
N ASN A 100 -24.45 -17.14 8.07
CA ASN A 100 -25.89 -16.97 8.22
C ASN A 100 -26.66 -18.06 7.47
N GLU A 101 -26.30 -18.38 6.23
CA GLU A 101 -26.93 -19.48 5.48
C GLU A 101 -26.78 -20.83 6.19
N PHE A 102 -25.65 -21.07 6.87
CA PHE A 102 -25.39 -22.32 7.58
C PHE A 102 -26.24 -22.48 8.85
N TYR A 103 -26.37 -21.42 9.66
CA TYR A 103 -27.08 -21.48 10.96
C TYR A 103 -28.54 -21.01 10.89
N HIS A 104 -28.87 -20.08 9.99
CA HIS A 104 -30.15 -19.36 9.94
C HIS A 104 -30.66 -19.24 8.49
N ARG A 105 -31.27 -20.31 7.98
CA ARG A 105 -31.79 -20.43 6.60
C ARG A 105 -32.92 -19.44 6.21
N GLN A 106 -33.27 -18.46 7.05
CA GLN A 106 -34.42 -17.55 6.85
C GLN A 106 -34.07 -16.04 6.90
N MET A 107 -32.81 -15.64 7.09
CA MET A 107 -32.41 -14.24 7.25
C MET A 107 -32.02 -13.56 5.91
N GLY A 108 -32.82 -13.79 4.86
CA GLY A 108 -32.56 -13.24 3.51
C GLY A 108 -32.53 -11.71 3.44
N ASP A 109 -33.24 -11.03 4.34
CA ASP A 109 -33.48 -9.58 4.24
C ASP A 109 -32.54 -8.72 5.11
N PHE A 110 -31.83 -9.30 6.09
CA PHE A 110 -30.98 -8.55 7.04
C PHE A 110 -29.81 -7.83 6.34
N PHE A 111 -29.29 -8.43 5.27
CA PHE A 111 -28.17 -7.87 4.50
C PHE A 111 -28.58 -6.76 3.53
N GLN A 112 -29.88 -6.64 3.18
CA GLN A 112 -30.33 -5.70 2.16
C GLN A 112 -30.59 -4.29 2.72
N GLU A 113 -31.04 -4.17 3.97
CA GLU A 113 -31.34 -2.86 4.59
C GLU A 113 -30.18 -2.29 5.45
N GLY A 114 -29.36 -3.15 6.06
CA GLY A 114 -28.27 -2.73 6.96
C GLY A 114 -26.86 -2.68 6.34
N GLY A 115 -26.65 -3.32 5.18
CA GLY A 115 -25.31 -3.55 4.64
C GLY A 115 -24.50 -2.28 4.34
N MET A 116 -25.16 -1.22 3.87
CA MET A 116 -24.49 0.06 3.56
C MET A 116 -23.95 0.76 4.80
N LEU A 117 -24.70 0.72 5.91
CA LEU A 117 -24.26 1.30 7.19
C LEU A 117 -23.06 0.54 7.76
N VAL A 118 -23.08 -0.80 7.69
CA VAL A 118 -21.95 -1.64 8.13
C VAL A 118 -20.71 -1.35 7.29
N PHE A 119 -20.84 -1.22 5.97
CA PHE A 119 -19.75 -0.82 5.09
C PHE A 119 -19.18 0.55 5.48
N LEU A 120 -20.04 1.54 5.73
CA LEU A 120 -19.62 2.88 6.13
C LEU A 120 -18.91 2.86 7.48
N MET A 121 -19.41 2.10 8.46
CA MET A 121 -18.74 1.94 9.76
C MET A 121 -17.35 1.32 9.63
N ILE A 122 -17.22 0.23 8.87
CA ILE A 122 -15.92 -0.42 8.61
C ILE A 122 -14.97 0.57 7.93
N ALA A 123 -15.45 1.31 6.94
CA ALA A 123 -14.65 2.32 6.24
C ALA A 123 -14.15 3.39 7.21
N VAL A 124 -15.04 4.00 8.01
CA VAL A 124 -14.67 5.03 8.98
C VAL A 124 -13.65 4.51 10.00
N ILE A 125 -13.89 3.33 10.58
CA ILE A 125 -12.98 2.72 11.55
C ILE A 125 -11.60 2.48 10.93
N LEU A 126 -11.54 1.81 9.76
CA LEU A 126 -10.29 1.56 9.06
C LEU A 126 -9.58 2.86 8.68
N GLY A 127 -10.32 3.90 8.29
CA GLY A 127 -9.78 5.20 7.95
C GLY A 127 -9.12 5.88 9.15
N ILE A 128 -9.80 5.88 10.31
CA ILE A 128 -9.24 6.39 11.57
C ILE A 128 -7.99 5.61 11.94
N CYS A 129 -8.02 4.28 11.87
CA CYS A 129 -6.87 3.45 12.25
C CYS A 129 -5.68 3.63 11.28
N GLU A 130 -5.90 3.80 9.98
CA GLU A 130 -4.84 4.11 9.01
C GLU A 130 -4.21 5.47 9.27
N VAL A 131 -5.01 6.50 9.53
CA VAL A 131 -4.50 7.84 9.86
C VAL A 131 -3.71 7.81 11.16
N ALA A 132 -4.23 7.12 12.19
CA ALA A 132 -3.54 6.95 13.47
C ALA A 132 -2.22 6.19 13.30
N TYR A 133 -2.20 5.12 12.51
CA TYR A 133 -0.98 4.38 12.19
C TYR A 133 0.03 5.27 11.48
N GLU A 134 -0.38 6.06 10.47
CA GLU A 134 0.52 6.96 9.77
C GLU A 134 1.11 8.03 10.69
N ALA A 135 0.29 8.62 11.57
CA ALA A 135 0.75 9.58 12.57
C ALA A 135 1.76 8.94 13.55
N ALA A 136 1.42 7.77 14.11
CA ALA A 136 2.30 7.05 15.02
C ALA A 136 3.62 6.63 14.34
N SER A 137 3.57 6.18 13.09
CA SER A 137 4.77 5.76 12.35
C SER A 137 5.73 6.90 12.00
N LYS A 138 5.24 8.16 11.97
CA LYS A 138 6.08 9.35 11.74
C LYS A 138 6.77 9.81 13.02
N GLU A 139 6.04 9.77 14.14
CA GLU A 139 6.51 10.30 15.42
C GLU A 139 7.44 9.32 16.14
N TYR A 140 7.18 8.01 16.04
CA TYR A 140 7.91 6.99 16.77
C TYR A 140 8.86 6.19 15.88
N THR A 141 10.10 6.01 16.33
CA THR A 141 11.12 5.18 15.66
C THR A 141 11.13 3.72 16.12
N THR A 142 10.33 3.38 17.13
CA THR A 142 10.26 2.03 17.69
C THR A 142 9.73 1.03 16.66
N LYS A 143 10.49 -0.06 16.45
CA LYS A 143 10.18 -1.10 15.45
C LYS A 143 8.81 -1.77 15.62
N TRP A 144 8.25 -1.75 16.83
CA TRP A 144 7.00 -2.43 17.15
C TRP A 144 5.79 -1.58 16.76
N ILE A 145 5.88 -0.26 16.98
CA ILE A 145 4.82 0.72 16.60
C ILE A 145 4.78 0.91 15.09
N THR A 146 5.95 0.84 14.44
CA THR A 146 6.10 0.94 12.99
C THR A 146 5.79 -0.37 12.26
N ASN A 147 5.49 -1.46 12.96
CA ASN A 147 5.05 -2.71 12.35
C ASN A 147 3.51 -2.75 12.30
N PRO A 148 2.88 -2.79 11.11
CA PRO A 148 1.43 -2.86 10.98
C PRO A 148 0.82 -4.02 11.77
N TRP A 149 1.45 -5.19 11.77
CA TRP A 149 0.90 -6.36 12.46
C TRP A 149 0.74 -6.11 13.95
N PHE A 150 1.75 -5.53 14.60
CA PHE A 150 1.67 -5.24 16.03
C PHE A 150 0.67 -4.12 16.31
N PHE A 151 0.66 -3.07 15.50
CA PHE A 151 -0.21 -1.91 15.69
C PHE A 151 -1.70 -2.27 15.59
N PHE A 152 -2.10 -3.08 14.61
CA PHE A 152 -3.51 -3.42 14.41
C PHE A 152 -3.92 -4.67 15.21
N LEU A 153 -3.09 -5.73 15.23
CA LEU A 153 -3.48 -7.02 15.80
C LEU A 153 -3.61 -6.96 17.32
N ILE A 154 -2.66 -6.32 18.03
CA ILE A 154 -2.64 -6.33 19.50
C ILE A 154 -3.89 -5.65 20.08
N PRO A 155 -4.27 -4.43 19.66
CA PRO A 155 -5.52 -3.82 20.12
C PRO A 155 -6.75 -4.67 19.78
N SER A 156 -6.79 -5.27 18.57
CA SER A 156 -7.94 -6.09 18.16
C SER A 156 -8.11 -7.34 19.05
N LEU A 157 -7.01 -8.01 19.40
CA LEU A 157 -7.02 -9.17 20.29
C LEU A 157 -7.34 -8.79 21.72
N PHE A 158 -6.83 -7.65 22.19
CA PHE A 158 -7.13 -7.14 23.53
C PHE A 158 -8.62 -6.82 23.69
N ILE A 159 -9.20 -6.09 22.74
CA ILE A 159 -10.66 -5.78 22.74
C ILE A 159 -11.47 -7.08 22.67
N THR A 160 -11.09 -8.02 21.82
CA THR A 160 -11.77 -9.32 21.72
C THR A 160 -11.68 -10.11 23.02
N GLY A 161 -10.53 -10.10 23.69
CA GLY A 161 -10.35 -10.74 24.99
C GLY A 161 -11.27 -10.16 26.06
N LEU A 162 -11.45 -8.83 26.07
CA LEU A 162 -12.40 -8.17 26.97
C LEU A 162 -13.86 -8.53 26.63
N LEU A 163 -14.23 -8.54 25.36
CA LEU A 163 -15.58 -8.94 24.91
C LEU A 163 -15.86 -10.41 25.21
N SER A 164 -14.85 -11.27 25.14
CA SER A 164 -14.96 -12.70 25.44
C SER A 164 -15.33 -12.97 26.90
N ILE A 165 -15.14 -12.02 27.83
CA ILE A 165 -15.63 -12.17 29.21
C ILE A 165 -17.17 -12.29 29.22
N SER A 166 -17.86 -11.54 28.36
CA SER A 166 -19.32 -11.63 28.22
C SER A 166 -19.77 -13.00 27.75
N PHE A 167 -18.98 -13.65 26.89
CA PHE A 167 -19.24 -15.03 26.43
C PHE A 167 -19.24 -16.03 27.58
N PHE A 168 -18.31 -15.91 28.53
CA PHE A 168 -18.25 -16.80 29.69
C PHE A 168 -19.35 -16.53 30.71
N LEU A 169 -19.81 -15.28 30.84
CA LEU A 169 -20.86 -14.90 31.79
C LEU A 169 -22.27 -15.24 31.27
N HIS A 170 -22.48 -15.11 29.95
CA HIS A 170 -23.77 -15.28 29.31
C HIS A 170 -23.65 -16.11 28.02
N PRO A 171 -23.29 -17.41 28.11
CA PRO A 171 -23.10 -18.26 26.94
C PRO A 171 -24.37 -18.42 26.09
N GLU A 172 -25.55 -18.27 26.71
CA GLU A 172 -26.86 -18.33 26.05
C GLU A 172 -27.03 -17.28 24.94
N ASN A 173 -26.33 -16.16 25.00
CA ASN A 173 -26.43 -15.09 24.00
C ASN A 173 -25.63 -15.36 22.71
N TYR A 174 -24.84 -16.44 22.67
CA TYR A 174 -23.89 -16.72 21.58
C TYR A 174 -24.16 -18.05 20.86
N VAL A 175 -25.36 -18.59 21.03
CA VAL A 175 -25.83 -19.82 20.37
C VAL A 175 -26.03 -19.55 18.86
N ASP A 176 -26.07 -20.60 18.05
CA ASP A 176 -26.35 -20.53 16.60
C ASP A 176 -25.40 -19.64 15.78
N GLY A 177 -24.11 -19.65 16.14
CA GLY A 177 -23.05 -19.03 15.33
C GLY A 177 -22.77 -17.56 15.66
N LEU A 178 -23.53 -16.94 16.56
CA LEU A 178 -23.32 -15.56 17.07
C LEU A 178 -21.99 -15.38 17.80
N TRP A 179 -21.35 -16.47 18.25
CA TRP A 179 -19.99 -16.42 18.80
C TRP A 179 -18.96 -15.88 17.79
N LEU A 180 -19.21 -15.95 16.48
CA LEU A 180 -18.29 -15.43 15.46
C LEU A 180 -18.19 -13.90 15.52
N ASP A 181 -19.24 -13.21 15.96
CA ASP A 181 -19.26 -11.76 16.11
C ASP A 181 -18.21 -11.27 17.14
N LEU A 182 -17.89 -12.10 18.14
CA LEU A 182 -16.81 -11.82 19.09
C LEU A 182 -15.44 -11.73 18.39
N PHE A 183 -15.25 -12.52 17.34
CA PHE A 183 -13.99 -12.63 16.61
C PHE A 183 -13.94 -11.77 15.33
N VAL A 184 -14.99 -11.00 15.03
CA VAL A 184 -15.06 -10.19 13.80
C VAL A 184 -13.91 -9.17 13.73
N LEU A 185 -13.48 -8.61 14.87
CA LEU A 185 -12.40 -7.65 14.96
C LEU A 185 -11.03 -8.24 14.58
N PRO A 186 -10.55 -9.35 15.17
CA PRO A 186 -9.26 -9.94 14.80
C PRO A 186 -9.31 -10.56 13.41
N ILE A 187 -10.44 -11.16 13.00
CA ILE A 187 -10.63 -11.67 11.63
C ILE A 187 -10.52 -10.52 10.61
N GLY A 188 -11.26 -9.44 10.82
CA GLY A 188 -11.21 -8.25 9.96
C GLY A 188 -9.83 -7.59 9.97
N THR A 189 -9.15 -7.57 11.12
CA THR A 189 -7.78 -7.05 11.24
C THR A 189 -6.78 -7.87 10.43
N ILE A 190 -6.85 -9.20 10.52
CA ILE A 190 -6.01 -10.10 9.73
C ILE A 190 -6.28 -9.89 8.24
N ALA A 191 -7.56 -9.86 7.84
CA ALA A 191 -7.95 -9.58 6.46
C ALA A 191 -7.39 -8.23 5.96
N HIS A 192 -7.44 -7.19 6.79
CA HIS A 192 -6.88 -5.88 6.48
C HIS A 192 -5.36 -5.94 6.26
N LEU A 193 -4.63 -6.62 7.15
CA LEU A 193 -3.18 -6.78 7.05
C LEU A 193 -2.78 -7.57 5.79
N PHE A 194 -3.53 -8.61 5.43
CA PHE A 194 -3.34 -9.34 4.19
C PHE A 194 -3.61 -8.46 2.97
N ALA A 195 -4.74 -7.74 2.94
CA ALA A 195 -5.08 -6.82 1.86
C ALA A 195 -3.98 -5.76 1.66
N ARG A 196 -3.45 -5.21 2.75
CA ARG A 196 -2.33 -4.26 2.74
C ARG A 196 -1.04 -4.89 2.23
N GLY A 197 -0.74 -6.13 2.62
CA GLY A 197 0.42 -6.88 2.15
C GLY A 197 0.36 -7.13 0.64
N ILE A 198 -0.78 -7.60 0.14
CA ILE A 198 -1.04 -7.83 -1.28
C ILE A 198 -0.92 -6.53 -2.07
N PHE A 199 -1.53 -5.44 -1.58
CA PHE A 199 -1.41 -4.12 -2.21
C PHE A 199 0.05 -3.68 -2.32
N THR A 200 0.81 -3.83 -1.23
CA THR A 200 2.23 -3.47 -1.20
C THR A 200 3.02 -4.30 -2.21
N LEU A 201 2.74 -5.61 -2.31
CA LEU A 201 3.41 -6.49 -3.26
C LEU A 201 3.12 -6.09 -4.72
N MET A 202 1.86 -5.79 -5.04
CA MET A 202 1.45 -5.49 -6.42
C MET A 202 1.88 -4.09 -6.89
N PHE A 203 1.78 -3.08 -6.02
CA PHE A 203 1.94 -1.67 -6.41
C PHE A 203 3.25 -1.04 -5.92
N VAL A 204 3.84 -1.52 -4.83
CA VAL A 204 5.03 -0.89 -4.20
C VAL A 204 6.29 -1.74 -4.41
N ASN A 205 6.18 -3.06 -4.33
CA ASN A 205 7.31 -3.98 -4.37
C ASN A 205 7.52 -4.61 -5.76
N ARG A 206 7.83 -3.76 -6.76
CA ARG A 206 8.64 -4.15 -7.93
C ARG A 206 10.14 -3.93 -7.67
N LYS A 207 10.62 -4.26 -6.48
CA LYS A 207 12.07 -4.40 -6.25
C LYS A 207 12.48 -5.81 -6.70
N ASN A 208 13.36 -5.86 -7.70
CA ASN A 208 14.25 -6.98 -8.03
C ASN A 208 13.73 -8.11 -8.95
N LYS A 209 13.37 -7.79 -10.20
CA LYS A 209 13.58 -8.73 -11.33
C LYS A 209 14.48 -8.19 -12.45
N ILE A 210 15.37 -7.24 -12.12
CA ILE A 210 16.49 -6.83 -12.97
C ILE A 210 17.77 -6.85 -12.12
N LYS A 211 18.15 -8.02 -11.64
CA LYS A 211 19.54 -8.34 -11.36
C LYS A 211 19.80 -9.71 -11.96
N VAL A 212 20.89 -9.76 -12.74
CA VAL A 212 21.49 -10.94 -13.38
C VAL A 212 20.92 -11.31 -14.75
N ASN A 213 21.23 -10.51 -15.77
CA ASN A 213 21.82 -11.07 -17.00
C ASN A 213 22.73 -10.04 -17.68
N ILE A 214 23.84 -9.68 -17.03
CA ILE A 214 25.00 -9.06 -17.70
C ILE A 214 26.24 -9.79 -17.16
N ARG A 215 26.36 -11.06 -17.55
CA ARG A 215 27.62 -11.78 -17.70
C ARG A 215 27.38 -12.79 -18.83
N GLY A 216 27.65 -12.32 -20.03
CA GLY A 216 27.69 -13.04 -21.30
C GLY A 216 28.41 -12.12 -22.26
#